data_AF-A0A930N3F1-F1
#
_entry.id   AF-A0A930N3F1-F1
#
_cell.length_a   1.000
_cell.length_b   1.000
_cell.length_c   1.000
_cell.angle_alpha   90.00
_cell.angle_beta   90.00
_cell.angle_gamma   90.00
#
_symmetry.space_group_name_H-M   'P 1'
#
loop_
_entity.id
_entity.type
_entity.pdbx_description
1 polymer ?
#
loop_
_entity_poly.entity_id
_entity_poly.type
_entity_poly.pdbx_seq_one_letter_code
_entity_poly.pdbx_strand_id
1 'polypeptide(L)'
;RLEMLSSGELDAAILPEPFATIGASKGLVAIDVPNGLTVGITGLLFQDKALAKKSAAVKAFIEGYNKAVAYMAQHPRKDWSAAVEQLLGVSKDLASQIPLPTYAEVTAPKSEDLQPILSWMKAKKLVPESYTAEGLIRPIIAE
;
A
#
# COMPACT_ATOMS: atom_id res chain seq x y z
N ARG A 1 -6.44 5.02 -18.48
CA ARG A 1 -7.75 5.10 -17.77
C ARG A 1 -8.09 6.54 -17.42
N LEU A 2 -7.27 7.25 -16.64
CA LEU A 2 -7.55 8.65 -16.33
C LEU A 2 -7.67 9.54 -17.59
N GLU A 3 -6.78 9.38 -18.56
CA GLU A 3 -6.87 10.14 -19.83
C GLU A 3 -8.16 9.84 -20.60
N MET A 4 -8.55 8.57 -20.69
CA MET A 4 -9.79 8.15 -21.35
C MET A 4 -11.05 8.66 -20.63
N LEU A 5 -11.00 8.78 -19.29
CA LEU A 5 -12.07 9.45 -18.53
C LEU A 5 -12.11 10.94 -18.86
N SER A 6 -10.95 11.59 -18.92
CA SER A 6 -10.85 13.01 -19.24
C SER A 6 -11.25 13.33 -20.69
N SER A 7 -11.08 12.40 -21.64
CA SER A 7 -11.51 12.55 -23.03
C SER A 7 -12.97 12.16 -23.28
N GLY A 8 -13.66 11.61 -22.27
CA GLY A 8 -15.04 11.13 -22.41
C GLY A 8 -15.17 9.78 -23.12
N GLU A 9 -14.08 9.04 -23.33
CA GLU A 9 -14.10 7.68 -23.86
C GLU A 9 -14.61 6.65 -22.83
N LEU A 10 -14.55 6.98 -21.55
CA LEU A 10 -15.08 6.18 -20.45
C LEU A 10 -16.02 7.04 -19.60
N ASP A 11 -17.14 6.44 -19.14
CA ASP A 11 -18.05 7.08 -18.19
C ASP A 11 -17.53 7.03 -16.74
N ALA A 12 -16.81 5.96 -16.37
CA ALA A 12 -16.27 5.75 -15.03
C ALA A 12 -15.03 4.83 -15.02
N ALA A 13 -14.13 5.00 -14.06
CA ALA A 13 -13.04 4.04 -13.80
C ALA A 13 -12.64 4.01 -12.33
N ILE A 14 -12.16 2.84 -11.87
CA ILE A 14 -11.50 2.71 -10.57
C ILE A 14 -10.06 3.17 -10.72
N LEU A 15 -9.69 4.22 -9.98
CA LEU A 15 -8.36 4.82 -9.97
C LEU A 15 -7.77 4.75 -8.55
N PRO A 16 -6.53 4.23 -8.38
CA PRO A 16 -5.83 4.36 -7.11
C PRO A 16 -5.31 5.78 -6.93
N GLU A 17 -4.96 6.15 -5.70
CA GLU A 17 -4.13 7.34 -5.47
C GLU A 17 -2.77 7.21 -6.16
N PRO A 18 -2.19 8.31 -6.70
CA PRO A 18 -2.70 9.68 -6.69
C PRO A 18 -3.70 10.02 -7.80
N PHE A 19 -4.03 9.08 -8.69
CA PHE A 19 -4.81 9.37 -9.89
C PHE A 19 -6.26 9.75 -9.59
N ALA A 20 -6.83 9.27 -8.49
CA ALA A 20 -8.12 9.70 -8.00
C ALA A 20 -8.10 11.20 -7.65
N THR A 21 -7.14 11.64 -6.81
CA THR A 21 -6.98 13.07 -6.47
C THR A 21 -6.67 13.91 -7.72
N ILE A 22 -5.81 13.44 -8.64
CA ILE A 22 -5.52 14.15 -9.91
C ILE A 22 -6.77 14.29 -10.78
N GLY A 23 -7.60 13.25 -10.85
CA GLY A 23 -8.86 13.29 -11.58
C GLY A 23 -9.81 14.32 -11.00
N ALA A 24 -9.97 14.31 -9.67
CA ALA A 24 -10.80 15.27 -8.95
C ALA A 24 -10.33 16.72 -9.16
N SER A 25 -9.00 16.97 -9.13
CA SER A 25 -8.44 18.30 -9.39
C SER A 25 -8.66 18.78 -10.83
N LYS A 26 -8.99 17.87 -11.76
CA LYS A 26 -9.35 18.17 -13.15
C LYS A 26 -10.86 18.23 -13.40
N GLY A 27 -11.66 18.24 -12.34
CA GLY A 27 -13.12 18.37 -12.43
C GLY A 27 -13.87 17.05 -12.56
N LEU A 28 -13.21 15.89 -12.47
CA LEU A 28 -13.91 14.61 -12.37
C LEU A 28 -14.56 14.47 -10.98
N VAL A 29 -15.66 13.74 -10.90
CA VAL A 29 -16.32 13.44 -9.62
C VAL A 29 -15.75 12.15 -9.04
N ALA A 30 -15.18 12.23 -7.84
CA ALA A 30 -14.80 11.05 -7.08
C ALA A 30 -16.04 10.46 -6.39
N ILE A 31 -16.22 9.15 -6.55
CA ILE A 31 -17.23 8.38 -5.81
C ILE A 31 -16.46 7.52 -4.81
N ASP A 32 -16.63 7.82 -3.51
CA ASP A 32 -15.98 7.06 -2.46
C ASP A 32 -16.50 5.62 -2.43
N VAL A 33 -15.56 4.69 -2.37
CA VAL A 33 -15.87 3.28 -2.14
C VAL A 33 -16.04 3.11 -0.62
N PRO A 34 -17.17 2.57 -0.13
CA PRO A 34 -17.38 2.34 1.30
C PRO A 34 -16.18 1.66 1.99
N ASN A 35 -15.79 2.20 3.14
CA ASN A 35 -14.74 1.63 3.98
C ASN A 35 -15.10 0.17 4.34
N GLY A 36 -14.11 -0.72 4.27
CA GLY A 36 -14.28 -2.14 4.60
C GLY A 36 -14.87 -3.01 3.49
N LEU A 37 -15.08 -2.47 2.27
CA LEU A 37 -15.44 -3.29 1.10
C LEU A 37 -14.35 -4.28 0.69
N THR A 38 -13.09 -4.00 1.03
CA THR A 38 -11.95 -4.88 0.77
C THR A 38 -11.16 -5.11 2.05
N VAL A 39 -10.73 -6.35 2.25
CA VAL A 39 -9.70 -6.71 3.22
C VAL A 39 -8.41 -6.86 2.43
N GLY A 40 -7.61 -5.80 2.40
CA GLY A 40 -6.31 -5.79 1.72
C GLY A 40 -5.19 -5.91 2.75
N ILE A 41 -4.20 -6.75 2.46
CA ILE A 41 -2.93 -6.74 3.20
C ILE A 41 -1.90 -6.00 2.35
N THR A 42 -1.28 -4.98 2.94
CA THR A 42 -0.03 -4.39 2.43
C THR A 42 1.09 -4.88 3.33
N GLY A 43 2.15 -5.42 2.74
CA GLY A 43 3.27 -5.98 3.50
C GLY A 43 4.60 -5.81 2.79
N LEU A 44 5.69 -5.99 3.56
CA LEU A 44 7.05 -6.03 3.05
C LEU A 44 7.39 -7.47 2.67
N LEU A 45 7.75 -7.69 1.41
CA LEU A 45 8.20 -8.99 0.92
C LEU A 45 9.70 -8.94 0.62
N PHE A 46 10.43 -9.90 1.16
CA PHE A 46 11.87 -10.06 0.92
C PHE A 46 12.14 -11.40 0.26
N GLN A 47 13.13 -11.42 -0.63
CA GLN A 47 13.62 -12.68 -1.19
C GLN A 47 14.33 -13.51 -0.11
N ASP A 48 14.16 -14.82 -0.12
CA ASP A 48 14.84 -15.75 0.82
C ASP A 48 16.36 -15.54 0.85
N LYS A 49 16.98 -15.32 -0.32
CA LYS A 49 18.42 -15.04 -0.43
C LYS A 49 18.80 -13.75 0.30
N ALA A 50 17.95 -12.72 0.28
CA ALA A 50 18.20 -11.48 1.00
C ALA A 50 18.06 -11.70 2.52
N LEU A 51 17.06 -12.46 2.95
CA LEU A 51 16.89 -12.84 4.35
C LEU A 51 18.11 -13.62 4.88
N ALA A 52 18.60 -14.60 4.11
CA ALA A 52 19.73 -15.44 4.50
C ALA A 52 21.09 -14.71 4.44
N LYS A 53 21.33 -13.89 3.39
CA LYS A 53 22.65 -13.31 3.13
C LYS A 53 22.79 -11.84 3.53
N LYS A 54 21.68 -11.15 3.79
CA LYS A 54 21.63 -9.71 4.06
C LYS A 54 20.73 -9.38 5.27
N SER A 55 20.61 -10.30 6.23
CA SER A 55 19.73 -10.16 7.40
C SER A 55 19.91 -8.83 8.13
N ALA A 56 21.15 -8.38 8.36
CA ALA A 56 21.45 -7.10 8.99
C ALA A 56 20.90 -5.91 8.18
N ALA A 57 21.00 -5.93 6.84
CA ALA A 57 20.47 -4.87 5.99
C ALA A 57 18.94 -4.87 5.96
N VAL A 58 18.31 -6.05 5.99
CA VAL A 58 16.84 -6.16 6.09
C VAL A 58 16.35 -5.60 7.43
N LYS A 59 17.03 -5.91 8.54
CA LYS A 59 16.70 -5.34 9.86
C LYS A 59 16.85 -3.81 9.87
N ALA A 60 17.96 -3.29 9.35
CA ALA A 60 18.18 -1.84 9.24
C ALA A 60 17.11 -1.14 8.37
N PHE A 61 16.64 -1.80 7.29
CA PHE A 61 15.54 -1.28 6.48
C PHE A 61 14.24 -1.18 7.28
N ILE A 62 13.88 -2.23 8.02
CA ILE A 62 12.67 -2.25 8.88
C ILE A 62 12.76 -1.18 9.97
N GLU A 63 13.90 -1.04 10.64
CA GLU A 63 14.13 0.02 11.62
C GLU A 63 14.01 1.42 11.00
N GLY A 64 14.55 1.62 9.80
CA GLY A 64 14.42 2.87 9.06
C GLY A 64 12.96 3.20 8.73
N TYR A 65 12.18 2.20 8.30
CA TYR A 65 10.75 2.35 8.07
C TYR A 65 10.01 2.72 9.36
N ASN A 66 10.22 2.00 10.46
CA ASN A 66 9.55 2.27 11.74
C ASN A 66 9.90 3.68 12.26
N LYS A 67 11.17 4.12 12.12
CA LYS A 67 11.58 5.50 12.44
C LYS A 67 10.83 6.53 11.59
N ALA A 68 10.62 6.26 10.30
CA ALA A 68 9.86 7.15 9.43
C ALA A 68 8.38 7.22 9.85
N VAL A 69 7.77 6.07 10.19
CA VAL A 69 6.39 6.02 10.73
C VAL A 69 6.29 6.85 12.02
N ALA A 70 7.19 6.63 12.98
CA ALA A 70 7.23 7.38 14.23
C ALA A 70 7.42 8.89 14.00
N TYR A 71 8.31 9.26 13.07
CA TYR A 71 8.51 10.66 12.68
C TYR A 71 7.22 11.27 12.12
N MET A 72 6.56 10.61 11.15
CA MET A 72 5.32 11.10 10.55
C MET A 72 4.19 11.23 11.56
N ALA A 73 4.12 10.36 12.58
CA ALA A 73 3.12 10.43 13.64
C ALA A 73 3.34 11.63 14.60
N GLN A 74 4.58 12.09 14.75
CA GLN A 74 4.95 13.16 15.68
C GLN A 74 5.11 14.54 15.02
N HIS A 75 5.10 14.60 13.69
CA HIS A 75 5.33 15.82 12.92
C HIS A 75 4.16 16.12 11.98
N PRO A 76 3.78 17.41 11.81
CA PRO A 76 2.73 17.78 10.87
C PRO A 76 3.11 17.40 9.44
N ARG A 77 2.11 17.04 8.62
CA ARG A 77 2.28 16.58 7.24
C ARG A 77 3.20 17.45 6.38
N LYS A 78 3.13 18.78 6.55
CA LYS A 78 3.95 19.75 5.81
C LYS A 78 5.47 19.52 5.96
N ASP A 79 5.91 18.88 7.04
CA ASP A 79 7.33 18.65 7.31
C ASP A 79 7.89 17.47 6.51
N TRP A 80 7.01 16.62 5.95
CA TRP A 80 7.38 15.44 5.17
C TRP A 80 6.66 15.32 3.82
N SER A 81 5.73 16.21 3.48
CA SER A 81 4.97 16.16 2.22
C SER A 81 5.83 16.28 0.97
N ALA A 82 7.00 16.91 1.07
CA ALA A 82 7.95 17.03 -0.03
C ALA A 82 8.38 15.65 -0.58
N ALA A 83 8.43 14.62 0.26
CA ALA A 83 8.71 13.25 -0.20
C ALA A 83 7.60 12.71 -1.12
N VAL A 84 6.35 13.07 -0.84
CA VAL A 84 5.18 12.70 -1.66
C VAL A 84 5.19 13.45 -2.99
N GLU A 85 5.48 14.75 -2.95
CA GLU A 85 5.63 15.60 -4.15
C GLU A 85 6.69 15.03 -5.09
N GLN A 86 7.88 14.74 -4.55
CA GLN A 86 9.00 14.21 -5.32
C GLN A 86 8.72 12.81 -5.87
N LEU A 87 8.15 11.93 -5.05
CA LEU A 87 7.88 10.54 -5.44
C LEU A 87 6.82 10.46 -6.54
N LEU A 88 5.76 11.27 -6.43
CA LEU A 88 4.61 11.20 -7.33
C LEU A 88 4.68 12.18 -8.50
N GLY A 89 5.63 13.12 -8.49
CA GLY A 89 5.79 14.12 -9.54
C GLY A 89 4.61 15.10 -9.62
N VAL A 90 4.00 15.42 -8.48
CA VAL A 90 2.81 16.29 -8.38
C VAL A 90 3.14 17.60 -7.70
N SER A 91 2.29 18.63 -7.90
CA SER A 91 2.45 19.91 -7.20
C SER A 91 2.25 19.74 -5.69
N LYS A 92 2.81 20.67 -4.90
CA LYS A 92 2.62 20.74 -3.45
C LYS A 92 1.15 20.77 -3.03
N ASP A 93 0.34 21.57 -3.72
CA ASP A 93 -1.08 21.70 -3.42
C ASP A 93 -1.79 20.36 -3.63
N LEU A 94 -1.50 19.68 -4.74
CA LEU A 94 -2.07 18.37 -5.02
C LEU A 94 -1.56 17.31 -4.02
N ALA A 95 -0.27 17.33 -3.69
CA ALA A 95 0.31 16.43 -2.70
C ALA A 95 -0.32 16.59 -1.32
N SER A 96 -0.77 17.80 -0.95
CA SER A 96 -1.46 18.05 0.32
C SER A 96 -2.88 17.49 0.36
N GLN A 97 -3.53 17.35 -0.81
CA GLN A 97 -4.89 16.85 -0.95
C GLN A 97 -4.99 15.33 -1.01
N ILE A 98 -3.91 14.63 -1.40
CA ILE A 98 -3.92 13.16 -1.47
C ILE A 98 -4.25 12.59 -0.09
N PRO A 99 -5.30 11.78 0.07
CA PRO A 99 -5.56 11.09 1.34
C PRO A 99 -4.46 10.05 1.56
N LEU A 100 -3.81 10.11 2.72
CA LEU A 100 -2.81 9.11 3.12
C LEU A 100 -3.33 8.32 4.32
N PRO A 101 -3.09 7.01 4.37
CA PRO A 101 -3.48 6.22 5.52
C PRO A 101 -2.66 6.61 6.75
N THR A 102 -3.16 6.24 7.93
CA THR A 102 -2.30 6.19 9.11
C THR A 102 -1.35 5.01 8.95
N TYR A 103 -0.07 5.29 8.81
CA TYR A 103 0.96 4.25 8.73
C TYR A 103 1.18 3.63 10.10
N ALA A 104 1.40 2.32 10.12
CA ALA A 104 1.74 1.56 11.31
C ALA A 104 3.15 0.98 11.18
N GLU A 105 3.82 0.78 12.30
CA GLU A 105 5.10 0.05 12.31
C GLU A 105 4.93 -1.37 11.76
N VAL A 106 6.03 -1.94 11.27
CA VAL A 106 6.03 -3.30 10.74
C VAL A 106 5.67 -4.30 11.84
N THR A 107 4.61 -5.06 11.61
CA THR A 107 4.23 -6.22 12.42
C THR A 107 4.39 -7.51 11.62
N ALA A 108 4.57 -8.64 12.30
CA ALA A 108 4.50 -9.94 11.63
C ALA A 108 3.09 -10.14 11.05
N PRO A 109 2.96 -10.56 9.77
CA PRO A 109 1.65 -10.92 9.23
C PRO A 109 1.05 -12.08 10.02
N LYS A 110 -0.27 -12.05 10.26
CA LYS A 110 -0.97 -13.19 10.86
C LYS A 110 -1.48 -14.10 9.75
N SER A 111 -1.40 -15.40 9.97
CA SER A 111 -1.95 -16.38 9.01
C SER A 111 -3.45 -16.19 8.78
N GLU A 112 -4.16 -15.69 9.79
CA GLU A 112 -5.59 -15.35 9.75
C GLU A 112 -5.90 -14.25 8.73
N ASP A 113 -5.02 -13.24 8.62
CA ASP A 113 -5.22 -12.12 7.70
C ASP A 113 -5.20 -12.60 6.24
N LEU A 114 -4.45 -13.67 5.94
CA LEU A 114 -4.32 -14.23 4.59
C LEU A 114 -5.47 -15.17 4.22
N GLN A 115 -6.23 -15.70 5.18
CA GLN A 115 -7.27 -16.70 4.90
C GLN A 115 -8.36 -16.19 3.94
N PRO A 116 -8.94 -14.99 4.13
CA PRO A 116 -9.99 -14.50 3.23
C PRO A 116 -9.51 -14.39 1.78
N ILE A 117 -8.25 -13.96 1.59
CA ILE A 117 -7.62 -13.82 0.28
C ILE A 117 -7.45 -15.21 -0.36
N LEU A 118 -6.90 -16.17 0.38
CA LEU A 118 -6.73 -17.54 -0.11
C LEU A 118 -8.07 -18.20 -0.46
N SER A 119 -9.08 -18.06 0.40
CA SER A 119 -10.43 -18.57 0.13
C SER A 119 -11.01 -17.99 -1.15
N TRP A 120 -10.87 -16.68 -1.36
CA TRP A 120 -11.31 -16.03 -2.59
C TRP A 120 -10.55 -16.53 -3.82
N MET A 121 -9.22 -16.63 -3.73
CA MET A 121 -8.38 -17.10 -4.85
C MET A 121 -8.72 -18.54 -5.25
N LYS A 122 -8.96 -19.42 -4.27
CA LYS A 122 -9.40 -20.82 -4.50
C LYS A 122 -10.78 -20.89 -5.13
N ALA A 123 -11.75 -20.16 -4.56
CA ALA A 123 -13.11 -20.08 -5.11
C ALA A 123 -13.13 -19.56 -6.57
N LYS A 124 -12.19 -18.67 -6.92
CA LYS A 124 -11.99 -18.16 -8.28
C LYS A 124 -11.06 -19.03 -9.15
N LYS A 125 -10.57 -20.16 -8.62
CA LYS A 125 -9.64 -21.10 -9.29
C LYS A 125 -8.36 -20.42 -9.80
N LEU A 126 -7.90 -19.40 -9.10
CA LEU A 126 -6.65 -18.67 -9.42
C LEU A 126 -5.41 -19.40 -8.87
N VAL A 127 -5.61 -20.28 -7.89
CA VAL A 127 -4.59 -21.14 -7.29
C VAL A 127 -5.15 -22.54 -7.07
N PRO A 128 -4.30 -23.58 -6.94
CA PRO A 128 -4.74 -24.91 -6.54
C PRO A 128 -5.41 -24.94 -5.17
N GLU A 129 -6.35 -25.85 -4.96
CA GLU A 129 -6.99 -26.07 -3.65
C GLU A 129 -5.98 -26.43 -2.55
N SER A 130 -4.88 -27.09 -2.92
CA SER A 130 -3.77 -27.44 -2.03
C SER A 130 -2.86 -26.28 -1.66
N TYR A 131 -2.98 -25.10 -2.30
CA TYR A 131 -2.13 -23.96 -2.01
C TYR A 131 -2.40 -23.41 -0.60
N THR A 132 -1.34 -23.11 0.13
CA THR A 132 -1.36 -22.52 1.48
C THR A 132 -0.49 -21.25 1.51
N ALA A 133 -0.70 -20.39 2.51
CA ALA A 133 0.18 -19.24 2.77
C ALA A 133 1.51 -19.63 3.43
N GLU A 134 1.81 -20.92 3.52
CA GLU A 134 3.04 -21.39 4.17
C GLU A 134 4.26 -20.84 3.46
N GLY A 135 5.23 -20.35 4.24
CA GLY A 135 6.45 -19.73 3.71
C GLY A 135 6.31 -18.24 3.36
N LEU A 136 5.10 -17.69 3.25
CA LEU A 136 4.91 -16.24 3.10
C LEU A 136 5.20 -15.47 4.40
N ILE A 137 5.07 -16.14 5.54
CA ILE A 137 5.30 -15.58 6.87
C ILE A 137 6.60 -16.16 7.43
N ARG A 138 7.58 -15.28 7.64
CA ARG A 138 8.86 -15.61 8.29
C ARG A 138 9.13 -14.59 9.40
N PRO A 139 9.51 -15.03 10.61
CA PRO A 139 9.98 -14.11 11.64
C PRO A 139 11.32 -13.51 11.18
N ILE A 140 11.34 -12.20 10.95
CA ILE A 140 12.54 -11.44 10.55
C ILE A 140 13.15 -10.72 11.76
N ILE A 141 12.29 -10.31 12.69
CA ILE A 141 12.67 -9.72 13.97
C ILE A 141 12.61 -10.86 14.98
N ALA A 142 13.78 -11.26 15.50
CA ALA A 142 13.83 -12.05 16.71
C ALA A 142 13.47 -11.10 17.87
N GLU A 143 12.66 -11.57 18.82
CA GLU A 143 12.42 -10.88 20.09
C GLU A 143 13.74 -10.45 20.78
#